data_AF-A0A9P9TFY7-F1
#
_entry.id   AF-A0A9P9TFY7-F1
#
_cell.length_a   1.000
_cell.length_b   1.000
_cell.length_c   1.000
_cell.angle_alpha   90.00
_cell.angle_beta   90.00
_cell.angle_gamma   90.00
#
_symmetry.space_group_name_H-M   'P 1'
#
loop_
_entity.id
_entity.type
_entity.pdbx_description
1 polymer ?
#
loop_
_entity_poly.entity_id
_entity_poly.type
_entity_poly.pdbx_seq_one_letter_code
_entity_poly.pdbx_strand_id
1 'polypeptide(L)'
;MAEVQSQPLETERSEPGSQAADREALVARLDVLLEKYLHTIDAYQKAREQLAKQLASGYLSLAQANFQNRNGSHYGQDNYDERMQAIRRVDIQADDTAKAAEEEVSFVVVSDQPPVPNAKGSSSEEPKDKSADSEKPSGSTDESKKASRAVDPMRWFGILVPPALRSAQSSFINAVEGSIPSLVTVARDLRNQEIEIGRVRKQIKKS
;
A
#
# COMPACT_ATOMS: atom_id res chain seq x y z
N MET A 1 53.89 37.05 59.13
CA MET A 1 53.89 35.73 58.47
C MET A 1 52.47 35.20 58.46
N ALA A 2 51.85 35.08 57.29
CA ALA A 2 50.65 34.28 56.96
C ALA A 2 50.11 34.79 55.62
N GLU A 3 50.82 34.48 54.54
CA GLU A 3 50.37 34.76 53.19
C GLU A 3 49.44 33.61 52.76
N VAL A 4 48.16 33.88 52.53
CA VAL A 4 47.18 32.88 52.10
C VAL A 4 46.71 33.26 50.71
N GLN A 5 47.38 32.71 49.70
CA GLN A 5 46.90 32.70 48.33
C GLN A 5 45.75 31.69 48.23
N SER A 6 44.54 32.17 47.95
CA SER A 6 43.43 31.33 47.48
C SER A 6 43.28 31.52 45.96
N GLN A 7 43.54 30.45 45.21
CA GLN A 7 43.50 30.42 43.75
C GLN A 7 42.09 30.74 43.20
N PRO A 8 41.97 31.39 42.03
CA PRO A 8 40.69 31.53 41.35
C PRO A 8 40.26 30.20 40.70
N LEU A 9 38.94 29.98 40.57
CA LEU A 9 38.38 28.79 39.94
C LEU A 9 38.82 28.67 38.48
N GLU A 10 39.40 27.53 38.11
CA GLU A 10 39.58 27.16 36.71
C GLU A 10 38.20 26.91 36.08
N THR A 11 37.85 27.74 35.11
CA THR A 11 36.67 27.53 34.27
C THR A 11 37.04 26.50 33.21
N GLU A 12 36.43 25.32 33.22
CA GLU A 12 36.69 24.29 32.22
C GLU A 12 36.44 24.85 30.80
N ARG A 13 37.53 25.02 30.05
CA ARG A 13 37.46 25.26 28.62
C ARG A 13 37.10 23.93 27.96
N SER A 14 35.90 23.84 27.39
CA SER A 14 35.55 22.75 26.49
C SER A 14 36.56 22.69 25.35
N GLU A 15 37.31 21.59 25.28
CA GLU A 15 38.31 21.30 24.24
C GLU A 15 37.71 21.46 22.82
N PRO A 16 38.28 22.31 21.95
CA PRO A 16 37.76 22.53 20.60
C PRO A 16 37.83 21.26 19.72
N GLY A 17 38.67 20.29 20.09
CA GLY A 17 38.77 18.99 19.41
C GLY A 17 37.51 18.14 19.50
N SER A 18 36.73 18.22 20.60
CA SER A 18 35.49 17.43 20.74
C SER A 18 34.44 17.87 19.74
N GLN A 19 34.22 19.18 19.61
CA GLN A 19 33.20 19.75 18.72
C GLN A 19 33.50 19.44 17.23
N ALA A 20 34.78 19.36 16.86
CA ALA A 20 35.19 18.96 15.51
C ALA A 20 34.86 17.49 15.22
N ALA A 21 35.12 16.58 16.16
CA ALA A 21 34.79 15.16 16.03
C ALA A 21 33.27 14.92 16.01
N ASP A 22 32.51 15.59 16.89
CA ASP A 22 31.04 15.53 16.91
C ASP A 22 30.44 16.00 15.57
N ARG A 23 31.01 17.07 15.00
CA ARG A 23 30.61 17.61 13.69
C ARG A 23 30.92 16.65 12.54
N GLU A 24 32.08 15.99 12.55
CA GLU A 24 32.44 14.98 11.54
C GLU A 24 31.51 13.77 11.60
N ALA A 25 31.16 13.29 12.81
CA ALA A 25 30.18 12.23 13.01
C ALA A 25 28.77 12.63 12.51
N LEU A 26 28.35 13.88 12.70
CA LEU A 26 27.08 14.39 12.15
C LEU A 26 27.09 14.48 10.62
N VAL A 27 28.22 14.82 9.99
CA VAL A 27 28.38 14.82 8.53
C VAL A 27 28.29 13.40 7.98
N ALA A 28 29.04 12.45 8.55
CA ALA A 28 28.96 11.04 8.16
C ALA A 28 27.54 10.46 8.30
N ARG A 29 26.80 10.84 9.37
CA ARG A 29 25.38 10.48 9.51
C ARG A 29 24.51 11.11 8.42
N LEU A 30 24.77 12.37 8.04
CA LEU A 30 24.02 13.05 6.98
C LEU A 30 24.21 12.35 5.63
N ASP A 31 25.43 11.94 5.30
CA ASP A 31 25.73 11.26 4.04
C ASP A 31 25.00 9.90 3.94
N VAL A 32 25.01 9.10 5.01
CA VAL A 32 24.24 7.84 5.10
C VAL A 32 22.72 8.07 4.98
N LEU A 33 22.20 9.17 5.55
CA LEU A 33 20.78 9.52 5.38
C LEU A 33 20.46 9.95 3.94
N LEU A 34 21.36 10.66 3.26
CA LEU A 34 21.20 11.06 1.86
C LEU A 34 21.27 9.85 0.91
N GLU A 35 22.16 8.89 1.16
CA GLU A 35 22.23 7.62 0.43
C GLU A 35 20.90 6.85 0.53
N LYS A 36 20.40 6.64 1.77
CA LYS A 36 19.09 6.01 2.02
C LYS A 36 17.95 6.76 1.33
N TYR A 37 17.96 8.09 1.36
CA TYR A 37 16.97 8.93 0.71
C TYR A 37 16.96 8.77 -0.82
N LEU A 38 18.14 8.69 -1.45
CA LEU A 38 18.23 8.42 -2.89
C LEU A 38 17.68 7.03 -3.26
N HIS A 39 17.98 5.99 -2.49
CA HIS A 39 17.39 4.66 -2.68
C HIS A 39 15.86 4.66 -2.48
N THR A 40 15.37 5.43 -1.51
CA THR A 40 13.93 5.53 -1.21
C THR A 40 13.19 6.31 -2.31
N ILE A 41 13.81 7.31 -2.94
CA ILE A 41 13.29 7.98 -4.14
C ILE A 41 13.19 7.01 -5.31
N ASP A 42 14.23 6.21 -5.58
CA ASP A 42 14.24 5.22 -6.66
C ASP A 42 13.13 4.16 -6.45
N ALA A 43 12.97 3.66 -5.22
CA ALA A 43 11.86 2.79 -4.85
C ALA A 43 10.48 3.45 -5.08
N TYR A 44 10.32 4.72 -4.71
CA TYR A 44 9.08 5.49 -4.91
C TYR A 44 8.75 5.66 -6.41
N GLN A 45 9.75 5.99 -7.23
CA GLN A 45 9.58 6.11 -8.68
C GLN A 45 9.16 4.78 -9.31
N LYS A 46 9.81 3.67 -8.94
CA LYS A 46 9.47 2.32 -9.40
C LYS A 46 8.06 1.89 -8.97
N ALA A 47 7.67 2.13 -7.72
CA ALA A 47 6.33 1.85 -7.22
C ALA A 47 5.26 2.67 -7.96
N ARG A 48 5.53 3.97 -8.21
CA ARG A 48 4.64 4.85 -8.97
C ARG A 48 4.49 4.41 -10.43
N GLU A 49 5.58 4.01 -11.09
CA GLU A 49 5.52 3.44 -12.44
C GLU A 49 4.70 2.15 -12.48
N GLN A 50 4.86 1.27 -11.50
CA GLN A 50 4.14 0.01 -11.44
C GLN A 50 2.64 0.23 -11.24
N LEU A 51 2.27 1.17 -10.36
CA LEU A 51 0.88 1.62 -10.19
C LEU A 51 0.33 2.19 -11.51
N ALA A 52 1.08 3.04 -12.20
CA ALA A 52 0.66 3.62 -13.48
C ALA A 52 0.45 2.56 -14.56
N LYS A 53 1.34 1.56 -14.67
CA LYS A 53 1.22 0.42 -15.60
C LYS A 53 -0.04 -0.40 -15.31
N GLN A 54 -0.30 -0.73 -14.04
CA GLN A 54 -1.49 -1.46 -13.62
C GLN A 54 -2.77 -0.67 -13.91
N LEU A 55 -2.87 0.59 -13.49
CA LEU A 55 -4.03 1.45 -13.76
C LEU A 55 -4.29 1.61 -15.26
N ALA A 56 -3.25 1.89 -16.07
CA ALA A 56 -3.38 2.00 -17.52
C ALA A 56 -3.92 0.71 -18.15
N SER A 57 -3.41 -0.46 -17.74
CA SER A 57 -3.93 -1.76 -18.21
C SER A 57 -5.37 -2.03 -17.78
N GLY A 58 -5.76 -1.60 -16.57
CA GLY A 58 -7.11 -1.73 -16.03
C GLY A 58 -8.10 -0.86 -16.78
N TYR A 59 -7.80 0.43 -16.96
CA TYR A 59 -8.64 1.35 -17.72
C TYR A 59 -8.75 0.99 -19.20
N LEU A 60 -7.67 0.52 -19.85
CA LEU A 60 -7.73 0.06 -21.23
C LEU A 60 -8.63 -1.18 -21.37
N SER A 61 -8.51 -2.14 -20.45
CA SER A 61 -9.36 -3.35 -20.42
C SER A 61 -10.83 -3.01 -20.14
N LEU A 62 -11.09 -2.02 -19.27
CA LEU A 62 -12.44 -1.51 -18.99
C LEU A 62 -13.04 -0.79 -20.21
N ALA A 63 -12.27 0.05 -20.89
CA ALA A 63 -12.68 0.71 -22.13
C ALA A 63 -12.99 -0.30 -23.23
N GLN A 64 -12.17 -1.35 -23.37
CA GLN A 64 -12.43 -2.47 -24.28
C GLN A 64 -13.73 -3.21 -23.92
N ALA A 65 -13.97 -3.48 -22.63
CA ALA A 65 -15.21 -4.11 -22.18
C ALA A 65 -16.43 -3.25 -22.52
N ASN A 66 -16.37 -1.94 -22.26
CA ASN A 66 -17.44 -0.98 -22.60
C ASN A 66 -17.71 -0.94 -24.11
N PHE A 67 -16.66 -0.86 -24.94
CA PHE A 67 -16.80 -0.86 -26.40
C PHE A 67 -17.41 -2.16 -26.95
N GLN A 68 -17.11 -3.30 -26.32
CA GLN A 68 -17.67 -4.60 -26.71
C GLN A 68 -19.09 -4.84 -26.18
N ASN A 69 -19.62 -3.98 -25.29
CA ASN A 69 -20.95 -4.17 -24.71
C ASN A 69 -22.06 -3.77 -25.70
N ARG A 70 -22.61 -4.77 -26.40
CA ARG A 70 -23.71 -4.61 -27.36
C ARG A 70 -25.00 -4.04 -26.75
N ASN A 71 -25.15 -4.08 -25.43
CA ASN A 71 -26.34 -3.60 -24.74
C ASN A 71 -26.33 -2.08 -24.50
N GLY A 72 -25.27 -1.35 -24.90
CA GLY A 72 -25.17 0.11 -24.77
C GLY A 72 -24.99 0.66 -23.35
N SER A 73 -25.17 -0.17 -22.33
CA SER A 73 -24.87 0.15 -20.93
C SER A 73 -23.35 0.12 -20.70
N HIS A 74 -22.83 1.10 -19.96
CA HIS A 74 -21.41 1.17 -19.62
C HIS A 74 -21.19 0.51 -18.26
N TYR A 75 -20.15 -0.31 -18.12
CA TYR A 75 -19.75 -0.87 -16.83
C TYR A 75 -19.28 0.26 -15.91
N GLY A 76 -20.12 0.60 -14.93
CA GLY A 76 -19.88 1.73 -14.02
C GLY A 76 -20.76 1.69 -12.79
N GLN A 77 -20.73 2.79 -12.03
CA GLN A 77 -21.44 2.93 -10.75
C GLN A 77 -22.96 2.72 -10.86
N ASP A 78 -23.54 3.01 -12.03
CA ASP A 78 -24.98 2.92 -12.28
C ASP A 78 -25.49 1.46 -12.33
N ASN A 79 -24.58 0.48 -12.29
CA ASN A 79 -24.91 -0.95 -12.16
C ASN A 79 -24.54 -1.55 -10.80
N TYR A 80 -24.10 -0.75 -9.81
CA TYR A 80 -23.77 -1.26 -8.49
C TYR A 80 -25.05 -1.68 -7.74
N ASP A 81 -25.00 -2.82 -7.05
CA ASP A 81 -26.06 -3.24 -6.13
C ASP A 81 -26.15 -2.23 -4.97
N GLU A 82 -27.35 -1.80 -4.58
CA GLU A 82 -27.58 -0.88 -3.45
C GLU A 82 -26.99 -1.41 -2.13
N ARG A 83 -26.77 -2.73 -2.05
CA ARG A 83 -26.17 -3.43 -0.90
C ARG A 83 -24.65 -3.58 -1.02
N MET A 84 -24.00 -2.86 -1.95
CA MET A 84 -22.56 -2.89 -2.16
C MET A 84 -21.79 -2.61 -0.85
N GLN A 85 -20.84 -3.49 -0.53
CA GLN A 85 -19.90 -3.33 0.58
C GLN A 85 -18.46 -3.42 0.06
N ALA A 86 -17.55 -2.70 0.71
CA ALA A 86 -16.14 -2.70 0.35
C ALA A 86 -15.50 -4.05 0.68
N ILE A 87 -15.15 -4.83 -0.36
CA ILE A 87 -14.55 -6.17 -0.25
C ILE A 87 -13.05 -6.11 0.08
N ARG A 88 -12.41 -4.97 -0.20
CA ARG A 88 -11.02 -4.66 0.13
C ARG A 88 -10.99 -3.45 1.04
N ARG A 89 -10.27 -3.56 2.15
CA ARG A 89 -10.14 -2.52 3.16
C ARG A 89 -8.66 -2.37 3.51
N VAL A 90 -8.17 -1.14 3.62
CA VAL A 90 -6.82 -0.87 4.12
C VAL A 90 -6.92 -0.76 5.64
N ASP A 91 -6.25 -1.66 6.34
CA ASP A 91 -6.01 -1.58 7.77
C ASP A 91 -4.67 -0.88 8.01
N ILE A 92 -4.63 -0.04 9.04
CA ILE A 92 -3.46 0.77 9.41
C ILE A 92 -3.00 0.28 10.78
N GLN A 93 -2.02 -0.61 10.77
CA GLN A 93 -1.51 -1.22 11.99
C GLN A 93 -0.31 -0.42 12.48
N ALA A 94 -0.44 0.18 13.67
CA ALA A 94 0.63 0.85 14.38
C ALA A 94 1.10 -0.04 15.52
N ASP A 95 2.38 -0.39 15.55
CA ASP A 95 2.94 -1.24 16.60
C ASP A 95 3.12 -0.46 17.93
N ASP A 96 2.10 -0.57 18.79
CA ASP A 96 2.02 0.05 20.13
C ASP A 96 3.19 -0.30 21.08
N THR A 97 4.01 -1.31 20.73
CA THR A 97 5.14 -1.77 21.53
C THR A 97 6.36 -0.82 21.55
N ALA A 98 6.43 0.17 20.66
CA ALA A 98 7.60 1.03 20.48
C ALA A 98 7.36 2.52 20.82
N LYS A 99 6.95 2.85 22.05
CA LYS A 99 6.70 4.24 22.52
C LYS A 99 7.92 5.19 22.56
N ALA A 100 9.01 4.89 21.86
CA ALA A 100 10.24 5.70 21.81
C ALA A 100 11.00 5.65 20.48
N ALA A 101 10.58 4.84 19.50
CA ALA A 101 11.13 4.82 18.15
C ALA A 101 9.98 5.10 17.16
N GLU A 102 10.25 5.84 16.08
CA GLU A 102 9.21 6.36 15.19
C GLU A 102 8.33 5.23 14.65
N GLU A 103 7.01 5.33 14.90
CA GLU A 103 6.03 4.22 14.77
C GLU A 103 6.23 3.41 13.48
N GLU A 104 6.34 2.08 13.56
CA GLU A 104 6.33 1.22 12.37
C GLU A 104 4.88 1.00 11.93
N VAL A 105 4.30 2.00 11.26
CA VAL A 105 2.94 1.92 10.71
C VAL A 105 2.98 1.15 9.40
N SER A 106 2.36 -0.03 9.40
CA SER A 106 2.19 -0.86 8.21
C SER A 106 0.79 -0.71 7.61
N PHE A 107 0.72 -0.74 6.28
CA PHE A 107 -0.53 -0.66 5.52
C PHE A 107 -0.87 -2.05 4.98
N VAL A 108 -1.86 -2.71 5.58
CA VAL A 108 -2.24 -4.08 5.22
C VAL A 108 -3.61 -4.06 4.53
N VAL A 109 -3.71 -4.71 3.36
CA VAL A 109 -4.99 -4.82 2.65
C VAL A 109 -5.70 -6.10 3.08
N VAL A 110 -6.79 -5.92 3.83
CA VAL A 110 -7.67 -7.01 4.25
C VAL A 110 -8.70 -7.28 3.14
N SER A 111 -8.85 -8.56 2.80
CA SER A 111 -9.79 -9.06 1.78
C SER A 111 -10.89 -9.89 2.43
N ASP A 112 -12.14 -9.50 2.19
CA ASP A 112 -13.33 -10.28 2.59
C ASP A 112 -13.67 -11.42 1.59
N GLN A 113 -12.79 -11.68 0.62
CA GLN A 113 -12.88 -12.79 -0.33
C GLN A 113 -11.66 -13.73 -0.24
N PRO A 114 -11.86 -15.05 -0.47
CA PRO A 114 -10.75 -15.99 -0.62
C PRO A 114 -9.90 -15.63 -1.85
N PRO A 115 -8.58 -15.89 -1.83
CA PRO A 115 -7.70 -15.61 -2.97
C PRO A 115 -8.12 -16.44 -4.18
N VAL A 116 -8.45 -15.77 -5.28
CA VAL A 116 -8.81 -16.42 -6.55
C VAL A 116 -7.56 -16.93 -7.26
N PRO A 117 -7.47 -18.23 -7.60
CA PRO A 117 -6.32 -18.75 -8.35
C PRO A 117 -6.35 -18.20 -9.79
N ASN A 118 -5.25 -17.55 -10.16
CA ASN A 118 -5.16 -16.77 -11.40
C ASN A 118 -5.21 -17.67 -12.65
N ALA A 119 -6.05 -17.33 -13.62
CA ALA A 119 -6.32 -18.15 -14.80
C ALA A 119 -5.20 -18.03 -15.84
N LYS A 120 -4.28 -19.00 -15.85
CA LYS A 120 -3.28 -19.19 -16.91
C LYS A 120 -4.00 -19.73 -18.16
N GLY A 121 -3.94 -18.99 -19.27
CA GLY A 121 -4.69 -19.34 -20.48
C GLY A 121 -4.13 -20.55 -21.24
N SER A 122 -5.01 -21.32 -21.88
CA SER A 122 -4.72 -22.02 -23.14
C SER A 122 -6.03 -22.34 -23.89
N SER A 123 -5.92 -22.40 -25.21
CA SER A 123 -6.99 -22.78 -26.16
C SER A 123 -7.34 -24.27 -26.07
N SER A 124 -8.61 -24.63 -26.24
CA SER A 124 -9.09 -25.50 -27.35
C SER A 124 -10.64 -25.63 -27.31
N GLU A 125 -11.19 -26.38 -28.26
CA GLU A 125 -12.54 -26.23 -28.82
C GLU A 125 -13.64 -27.18 -28.27
N GLU A 126 -14.88 -26.70 -28.47
CA GLU A 126 -16.11 -27.45 -28.76
C GLU A 126 -16.89 -28.25 -27.69
N PRO A 127 -18.22 -28.44 -27.90
CA PRO A 127 -19.18 -28.62 -26.80
C PRO A 127 -19.75 -30.05 -26.69
N LYS A 128 -20.36 -30.35 -25.53
CA LYS A 128 -21.40 -31.40 -25.43
C LYS A 128 -22.61 -30.93 -24.64
N ASP A 129 -23.76 -31.40 -25.13
CA ASP A 129 -25.12 -30.99 -24.81
C ASP A 129 -25.86 -32.07 -23.99
N LYS A 130 -27.04 -31.72 -23.45
CA LYS A 130 -28.00 -32.53 -22.66
C LYS A 130 -27.63 -32.69 -21.16
N SER A 131 -28.56 -32.67 -20.19
CA SER A 131 -30.02 -32.93 -20.26
C SER A 131 -30.85 -32.22 -19.16
N ALA A 132 -32.12 -31.94 -19.48
CA ALA A 132 -33.35 -32.00 -18.67
C ALA A 132 -33.36 -31.68 -17.14
N ASP A 133 -34.07 -30.60 -16.80
CA ASP A 133 -35.32 -30.56 -16.00
C ASP A 133 -35.48 -31.37 -14.68
N SER A 134 -35.80 -30.66 -13.58
CA SER A 134 -37.03 -30.84 -12.75
C SER A 134 -37.01 -30.03 -11.43
N GLU A 135 -38.15 -29.95 -10.75
CA GLU A 135 -38.54 -28.87 -9.82
C GLU A 135 -38.11 -28.99 -8.33
N LYS A 136 -38.33 -27.88 -7.58
CA LYS A 136 -38.36 -27.71 -6.10
C LYS A 136 -39.51 -28.54 -5.45
N PRO A 137 -39.73 -28.65 -4.10
CA PRO A 137 -39.39 -27.68 -3.02
C PRO A 137 -39.01 -28.23 -1.59
N SER A 138 -38.66 -27.30 -0.65
CA SER A 138 -38.64 -27.45 0.85
C SER A 138 -37.62 -28.45 1.45
N GLY A 139 -36.93 -28.29 2.61
CA GLY A 139 -36.78 -27.28 3.68
C GLY A 139 -35.60 -27.70 4.61
N SER A 140 -35.20 -27.06 5.73
CA SER A 140 -35.69 -25.83 6.40
C SER A 140 -34.59 -25.10 7.25
N THR A 141 -34.51 -25.32 8.57
CA THR A 141 -33.55 -24.82 9.61
C THR A 141 -32.18 -25.54 9.59
N ASP A 142 -31.04 -25.02 10.08
CA ASP A 142 -30.74 -24.02 11.13
C ASP A 142 -29.32 -23.37 10.89
N GLU A 143 -28.79 -22.68 11.91
CA GLU A 143 -27.39 -22.27 12.16
C GLU A 143 -26.86 -20.92 11.61
N SER A 144 -26.83 -19.95 12.54
CA SER A 144 -25.75 -19.03 12.91
C SER A 144 -24.50 -18.84 12.01
N LYS A 145 -24.05 -17.58 11.91
CA LYS A 145 -22.73 -17.13 11.43
C LYS A 145 -22.41 -17.33 9.93
N LYS A 146 -23.36 -17.03 9.05
CA LYS A 146 -22.98 -16.48 7.74
C LYS A 146 -22.55 -15.02 7.89
N ALA A 147 -21.28 -14.81 8.21
CA ALA A 147 -20.59 -13.62 7.69
C ALA A 147 -20.84 -13.64 6.17
N SER A 148 -21.43 -12.56 5.63
CA SER A 148 -21.86 -12.50 4.25
C SER A 148 -20.65 -12.72 3.34
N ARG A 149 -20.56 -13.91 2.72
CA ARG A 149 -19.56 -14.20 1.69
C ARG A 149 -19.68 -13.09 0.65
N ALA A 150 -18.69 -12.21 0.59
CA ALA A 150 -18.76 -11.01 -0.22
C ALA A 150 -18.96 -11.42 -1.68
N VAL A 151 -20.16 -11.15 -2.20
CA VAL A 151 -20.56 -11.57 -3.55
C VAL A 151 -19.58 -10.95 -4.54
N ASP A 152 -19.10 -11.76 -5.48
CA ASP A 152 -18.20 -11.30 -6.53
C ASP A 152 -18.84 -10.11 -7.27
N PRO A 153 -18.25 -8.90 -7.18
CA PRO A 153 -18.89 -7.67 -7.67
C PRO A 153 -19.05 -7.69 -9.20
N MET A 154 -18.31 -8.56 -9.88
CA MET A 154 -18.49 -8.81 -11.32
C MET A 154 -19.88 -9.32 -11.66
N ARG A 155 -20.55 -10.00 -10.72
CA ARG A 155 -21.92 -10.54 -10.91
C ARG A 155 -23.00 -9.46 -10.89
N TRP A 156 -22.71 -8.24 -10.41
CA TRP A 156 -23.64 -7.11 -10.50
C TRP A 156 -23.88 -6.70 -11.97
N PHE A 157 -22.89 -6.92 -12.85
CA PHE A 157 -22.98 -6.65 -14.28
C PHE A 157 -23.60 -7.81 -15.10
N GLY A 158 -24.20 -8.80 -14.42
CA GLY A 158 -24.91 -9.92 -15.04
C GLY A 158 -24.17 -11.26 -14.98
N ILE A 159 -24.80 -12.28 -15.56
CA ILE A 159 -24.34 -13.68 -15.50
C ILE A 159 -23.10 -13.91 -16.38
N LEU A 160 -23.04 -13.26 -17.55
CA LEU A 160 -21.96 -13.40 -18.51
C LEU A 160 -21.00 -12.20 -18.46
N VAL A 161 -19.98 -12.32 -17.61
CA VAL A 161 -18.93 -11.30 -17.46
C VAL A 161 -17.97 -11.36 -18.66
N PRO A 162 -17.66 -10.23 -19.35
CA PRO A 162 -16.66 -10.22 -20.42
C PRO A 162 -15.24 -10.54 -19.92
N PRO A 163 -14.38 -11.17 -20.74
CA PRO A 163 -12.99 -11.42 -20.36
C PRO A 163 -12.21 -10.12 -20.11
N ALA A 164 -12.43 -9.07 -20.91
CA ALA A 164 -11.80 -7.77 -20.72
C ALA A 164 -12.19 -7.12 -19.37
N LEU A 165 -13.42 -7.33 -18.89
CA LEU A 165 -13.84 -6.82 -17.58
C LEU A 165 -13.11 -7.56 -16.44
N ARG A 166 -12.93 -8.90 -16.55
CA ARG A 166 -12.11 -9.67 -15.59
C ARG A 166 -10.64 -9.23 -15.59
N SER A 167 -10.07 -8.92 -16.75
CA SER A 167 -8.72 -8.35 -16.85
C SER A 167 -8.64 -6.99 -16.15
N ALA A 168 -9.63 -6.12 -16.36
CA ALA A 168 -9.71 -4.83 -15.68
C ALA A 168 -9.76 -4.98 -14.16
N GLN A 169 -10.66 -5.84 -13.65
CA GLN A 169 -10.77 -6.17 -12.23
C GLN A 169 -9.43 -6.66 -11.66
N SER A 170 -8.76 -7.58 -12.36
CA SER A 170 -7.47 -8.14 -11.94
C SER A 170 -6.39 -7.07 -11.83
N SER A 171 -6.29 -6.16 -12.82
CA SER A 171 -5.34 -5.05 -12.78
C SER A 171 -5.62 -4.06 -11.65
N PHE A 172 -6.89 -3.76 -11.35
CA PHE A 172 -7.26 -2.88 -10.24
C PHE A 172 -7.04 -3.56 -8.87
N ILE A 173 -7.32 -4.85 -8.73
CA ILE A 173 -7.01 -5.63 -7.51
C ILE A 173 -5.50 -5.59 -7.24
N ASN A 174 -4.67 -5.87 -8.24
CA ASN A 174 -3.20 -5.83 -8.10
C ASN A 174 -2.66 -4.42 -7.73
N ALA A 175 -3.34 -3.36 -8.18
CA ALA A 175 -3.01 -1.99 -7.80
C ALA A 175 -3.37 -1.70 -6.34
N VAL A 176 -4.56 -2.13 -5.89
CA VAL A 176 -5.05 -1.90 -4.53
C VAL A 176 -4.33 -2.77 -3.50
N GLU A 177 -4.11 -4.05 -3.78
CA GLU A 177 -3.46 -4.99 -2.86
C GLU A 177 -1.93 -4.85 -2.79
N GLY A 178 -1.28 -4.45 -3.91
CA GLY A 178 0.18 -4.42 -4.01
C GLY A 178 0.77 -3.02 -4.08
N SER A 179 0.52 -2.31 -5.20
CA SER A 179 1.26 -1.07 -5.50
C SER A 179 0.87 0.11 -4.62
N ILE A 180 -0.40 0.24 -4.23
CA ILE A 180 -0.85 1.35 -3.36
C ILE A 180 -0.24 1.25 -1.95
N PRO A 181 -0.34 0.12 -1.22
CA PRO A 181 0.28 -0.02 0.09
C PRO A 181 1.79 0.23 0.06
N SER A 182 2.50 -0.36 -0.91
CA SER A 182 3.94 -0.13 -1.10
C SER A 182 4.26 1.34 -1.35
N LEU A 183 3.50 2.04 -2.20
CA LEU A 183 3.72 3.46 -2.49
C LEU A 183 3.48 4.34 -1.26
N VAL A 184 2.45 4.04 -0.45
CA VAL A 184 2.14 4.79 0.79
C VAL A 184 3.23 4.57 1.85
N THR A 185 3.72 3.34 2.02
CA THR A 185 4.86 3.04 2.91
C THR A 185 6.10 3.83 2.49
N VAL A 186 6.52 3.74 1.23
CA VAL A 186 7.72 4.46 0.75
C VAL A 186 7.55 5.99 0.81
N ALA A 187 6.35 6.52 0.57
CA ALA A 187 6.06 7.95 0.73
C ALA A 187 6.16 8.41 2.21
N ARG A 188 5.82 7.53 3.16
CA ARG A 188 6.00 7.77 4.60
C ARG A 188 7.48 7.77 4.98
N ASP A 189 8.24 6.80 4.48
CA ASP A 189 9.68 6.67 4.73
C ASP A 189 10.46 7.88 4.21
N LEU A 190 10.15 8.36 3.00
CA LEU A 190 10.70 9.60 2.46
C LEU A 190 10.48 10.79 3.40
N ARG A 191 9.26 10.96 3.90
CA ARG A 191 8.90 12.07 4.79
C ARG A 191 9.63 11.99 6.14
N ASN A 192 9.81 10.79 6.68
CA ASN A 192 10.58 10.59 7.92
C ASN A 192 12.06 10.92 7.70
N GLN A 193 12.65 10.45 6.59
CA GLN A 193 14.04 10.77 6.21
C GLN A 193 14.25 12.26 5.97
N GLU A 194 13.33 12.96 5.30
CA GLU A 194 13.36 14.42 5.13
C GLU A 194 13.41 15.16 6.49
N ILE A 195 12.62 14.70 7.47
CA ILE A 195 12.61 15.24 8.82
C ILE A 195 13.94 14.97 9.53
N GLU A 196 14.50 13.77 9.44
CA GLU A 196 15.81 13.44 10.02
C GLU A 196 16.95 14.24 9.39
N ILE A 197 17.01 14.33 8.06
CA ILE A 197 17.97 15.17 7.32
C ILE A 197 17.84 16.64 7.76
N GLY A 198 16.60 17.12 7.94
CA GLY A 198 16.32 18.45 8.48
C GLY A 198 16.78 18.66 9.93
N ARG A 199 16.70 17.63 10.78
CA ARG A 199 17.21 17.64 12.17
C ARG A 199 18.75 17.66 12.19
N VAL A 200 19.41 16.76 11.46
CA VAL A 200 20.88 16.64 11.41
C VAL A 200 21.52 17.90 10.82
N ARG A 201 20.97 18.46 9.73
CA ARG A 201 21.44 19.74 9.17
C ARG A 201 21.35 20.92 10.16
N LYS A 202 20.34 20.94 11.04
CA LYS A 202 20.22 21.95 12.11
C LYS A 202 21.25 21.73 13.21
N GLN A 203 21.59 20.47 13.53
CA GLN A 203 22.66 20.14 14.48
C GLN A 203 24.03 20.57 13.96
N ILE A 204 24.37 20.25 12.70
CA ILE A 204 25.64 20.66 12.05
C ILE A 204 25.81 22.20 11.99
N LYS A 205 24.70 22.95 11.92
CA LYS A 205 24.75 24.42 11.97
C LYS A 205 24.94 24.98 13.39
N LYS A 206 24.68 24.16 14.43
CA LYS A 206 24.79 24.53 15.85
C LYS A 206 26.12 24.07 16.47
N SER A 207 26.76 23.03 15.91
CA SER A 207 28.12 22.55 16.23
C SER A 207 29.19 23.31 15.43
#